data_AF-A0A7G3GC86-F1
#
_entry.id   AF-A0A7G3GC86-F1
#
_cell.length_a   1.000
_cell.length_b   1.000
_cell.length_c   1.000
_cell.angle_alpha   90.00
_cell.angle_beta   90.00
_cell.angle_gamma   90.00
#
_symmetry.space_group_name_H-M   'P 1'
#
loop_
_entity.id
_entity.type
_entity.pdbx_description
1 polymer ?
#
loop_
_entity_poly.entity_id
_entity_poly.type
_entity_poly.pdbx_seq_one_letter_code
_entity_poly.pdbx_strand_id
1 'polypeptide(L)'
;MPIELCRQPSSYFLSASENMMPKEKNVELNSQVSIDAIDMQSEKADCGVKPLSVILIGVSHLVEKVNGSLLMAKEGIQVVNGDRLLIDTANTVHSRRGPNHDIYDQVDKRSRPDYIWFHVLELNGNDITESDLYVRQETFITDDHEVLNASNIELSNEHRFYPLKVDKYDYPTLLTHQKCAPGALKTIKDIITAVEVREENINVKYEIEKFCSELSTHLGGTFVSFLYGSYATGSQKEGSDIDVMFSCDNQTYIVYQDKLVPLLTDFLKVLHDKVGARVDDEVPAEAKHLICAQEMMEAANGRIYYPQGDTGKPNIHTLSYFLDKEVVLDGMKKSESGRFGADFLASKYLKLRLIFNILTTPNEIASNNSDVVLDIKNNVRDSLIKLSGDLLAMRPDEDQFGVGHLLQDGHGNAGEMYLGYKFDRVGVAEKLKQLIYNFN
;
A
#
# COMPACT_ATOMS: atom_id res chain seq x y z
N MET A 1 46.56 12.71 43.19
CA MET A 1 45.75 11.65 43.82
C MET A 1 44.93 11.00 42.71
N PRO A 2 45.21 9.75 42.32
CA PRO A 2 44.36 9.03 41.37
C PRO A 2 43.24 8.32 42.13
N ILE A 3 42.01 8.43 41.64
CA ILE A 3 40.83 7.74 42.15
C ILE A 3 40.74 6.40 41.40
N GLU A 4 40.97 5.31 42.12
CA GLU A 4 40.65 3.95 41.68
C GLU A 4 39.12 3.75 41.73
N LEU A 5 38.52 3.41 40.59
CA LEU A 5 37.13 2.95 40.51
C LEU A 5 37.14 1.47 40.15
N CYS A 6 36.91 0.64 41.17
CA CYS A 6 36.61 -0.78 41.06
C CYS A 6 35.44 -1.03 40.10
N ARG A 7 35.68 -1.81 39.04
CA ARG A 7 34.63 -2.45 38.24
C ARG A 7 34.34 -3.83 38.83
N GLN A 8 33.10 -4.08 39.22
CA GLN A 8 32.55 -5.44 39.35
C GLN A 8 31.68 -5.75 38.12
N PRO A 9 31.75 -6.96 37.54
CA PRO A 9 30.82 -7.38 36.51
C PRO A 9 29.61 -8.07 37.15
N SER A 10 28.40 -7.52 36.96
CA SER A 10 27.16 -8.28 37.21
C SER A 10 26.82 -9.12 35.98
N SER A 11 27.00 -10.42 36.08
CA SER A 11 26.51 -11.40 35.10
C SER A 11 25.00 -11.59 35.29
N TYR A 12 24.19 -11.00 34.40
CA TYR A 12 22.80 -11.42 34.23
C TYR A 12 22.75 -12.51 33.16
N PHE A 13 22.54 -13.75 33.59
CA PHE A 13 22.07 -14.84 32.76
C PHE A 13 20.59 -14.57 32.42
N LEU A 14 20.29 -14.25 31.17
CA LEU A 14 18.95 -14.32 30.61
C LEU A 14 18.83 -15.67 29.90
N SER A 15 18.02 -16.56 30.45
CA SER A 15 17.59 -17.80 29.81
C SER A 15 16.75 -17.47 28.58
N ALA A 16 17.22 -17.85 27.40
CA ALA A 16 16.42 -17.83 26.19
C ALA A 16 15.28 -18.85 26.32
N SER A 17 14.04 -18.37 26.42
CA SER A 17 12.86 -19.19 26.12
C SER A 17 12.76 -19.29 24.60
N GLU A 18 12.79 -20.52 24.08
CA GLU A 18 12.60 -20.82 22.67
C GLU A 18 11.21 -20.31 22.21
N ASN A 19 11.19 -19.28 21.36
CA ASN A 19 10.00 -18.89 20.61
C ASN A 19 9.73 -19.98 19.56
N MET A 20 8.79 -20.88 19.85
CA MET A 20 8.19 -21.75 18.85
C MET A 20 7.34 -20.89 17.91
N MET A 21 7.81 -20.71 16.67
CA MET A 21 6.96 -20.21 15.59
C MET A 21 5.86 -21.26 15.31
N PRO A 22 4.57 -20.86 15.27
CA PRO A 22 3.48 -21.80 15.00
C PRO A 22 3.61 -22.37 13.58
N LYS A 23 3.27 -23.66 13.44
CA LYS A 23 3.27 -24.37 12.15
C LYS A 23 1.94 -24.11 11.46
N GLU A 24 1.97 -23.75 10.19
CA GLU A 24 0.77 -23.71 9.34
C GLU A 24 0.32 -25.14 9.03
N LYS A 25 -0.96 -25.46 9.28
CA LYS A 25 -1.58 -26.68 8.79
C LYS A 25 -2.94 -26.38 8.19
N ASN A 26 -3.23 -27.03 7.08
CA ASN A 26 -4.53 -26.96 6.43
C ASN A 26 -5.52 -27.89 7.16
N VAL A 27 -6.50 -27.32 7.85
CA VAL A 27 -7.64 -28.08 8.37
C VAL A 27 -8.66 -28.22 7.24
N GLU A 28 -8.83 -29.45 6.73
CA GLU A 28 -9.87 -29.81 5.76
C GLU A 28 -11.21 -29.99 6.46
N LEU A 29 -12.22 -29.19 6.07
CA LEU A 29 -13.61 -29.43 6.44
C LEU A 29 -14.19 -30.47 5.47
N ASN A 30 -14.47 -31.67 5.99
CA ASN A 30 -14.95 -32.82 5.22
C ASN A 30 -16.24 -32.51 4.43
N SER A 31 -16.20 -32.66 3.11
CA SER A 31 -17.37 -32.78 2.25
C SER A 31 -17.50 -34.22 1.71
N GLN A 32 -18.49 -34.96 2.20
CA GLN A 32 -19.04 -36.14 1.51
C GLN A 32 -20.52 -35.88 1.28
N VAL A 33 -20.93 -35.78 0.00
CA VAL A 33 -21.97 -36.62 -0.64
C VAL A 33 -21.86 -36.41 -2.15
N SER A 34 -22.06 -37.51 -2.88
CA SER A 34 -22.01 -37.67 -4.32
C SER A 34 -23.43 -37.92 -4.86
N ILE A 35 -23.65 -37.49 -6.12
CA ILE A 35 -24.63 -37.94 -7.13
C ILE A 35 -25.97 -37.17 -7.29
N ASP A 36 -26.09 -36.66 -8.53
CA ASP A 36 -27.19 -36.49 -9.49
C ASP A 36 -28.38 -35.52 -9.28
N ALA A 37 -28.46 -34.62 -10.28
CA ALA A 37 -29.58 -33.86 -10.85
C ALA A 37 -30.97 -33.94 -10.20
N ILE A 38 -31.54 -32.75 -9.90
CA ILE A 38 -32.89 -32.28 -10.31
C ILE A 38 -33.12 -30.83 -9.78
N ASP A 39 -33.77 -30.03 -10.63
CA ASP A 39 -34.48 -28.74 -10.42
C ASP A 39 -33.86 -27.59 -9.61
N MET A 40 -33.59 -26.49 -10.32
CA MET A 40 -33.26 -25.18 -9.75
C MET A 40 -34.52 -24.46 -9.22
N GLN A 41 -34.91 -24.79 -7.99
CA GLN A 41 -35.40 -23.78 -7.05
C GLN A 41 -34.39 -23.71 -5.91
N SER A 42 -33.62 -22.63 -5.87
CA SER A 42 -32.60 -22.36 -4.85
C SER A 42 -33.29 -22.12 -3.50
N GLU A 43 -33.56 -23.21 -2.76
CA GLU A 43 -33.74 -23.14 -1.32
C GLU A 43 -32.46 -22.56 -0.70
N LYS A 44 -32.61 -21.48 0.08
CA LYS A 44 -31.50 -20.94 0.88
C LYS A 44 -31.06 -22.07 1.81
N ALA A 45 -29.87 -22.62 1.58
CA ALA A 45 -29.24 -23.51 2.54
C ALA A 45 -29.09 -22.74 3.85
N ASP A 46 -29.78 -23.22 4.88
CA ASP A 46 -29.69 -22.68 6.24
C ASP A 46 -28.27 -22.98 6.74
N CYS A 47 -27.37 -21.99 6.59
CA CYS A 47 -25.98 -22.14 6.98
C CYS A 47 -25.91 -21.97 8.50
N GLY A 48 -26.21 -23.05 9.22
CA GLY A 48 -26.22 -23.07 10.68
C GLY A 48 -24.87 -22.63 11.26
N VAL A 49 -24.92 -22.04 12.45
CA VAL A 49 -23.76 -21.58 13.24
C VAL A 49 -22.72 -22.69 13.36
N LYS A 50 -21.44 -22.38 13.07
CA LYS A 50 -20.31 -23.31 13.21
C LYS A 50 -19.33 -22.75 14.26
N PRO A 51 -19.51 -23.09 15.55
CA PRO A 51 -18.69 -22.52 16.62
C PRO A 51 -17.25 -23.06 16.59
N LEU A 52 -16.28 -22.20 16.82
CA LEU A 52 -14.87 -22.53 16.96
C LEU A 52 -14.27 -21.81 18.18
N SER A 53 -13.54 -22.55 19.02
CA SER A 53 -12.84 -21.99 20.18
C SER A 53 -11.48 -21.45 19.77
N VAL A 54 -11.18 -20.22 20.16
CA VAL A 54 -9.96 -19.49 19.81
C VAL A 54 -9.41 -18.71 21.00
N ILE A 55 -8.13 -18.37 20.96
CA ILE A 55 -7.38 -17.66 21.98
C ILE A 55 -6.83 -16.36 21.38
N LEU A 56 -7.08 -15.22 22.01
CA LEU A 56 -6.53 -13.93 21.57
C LEU A 56 -5.01 -13.89 21.69
N ILE A 57 -4.38 -13.33 20.67
CA ILE A 57 -2.96 -12.99 20.64
C ILE A 57 -2.80 -11.47 20.71
N GLY A 58 -2.19 -10.98 21.79
CA GLY A 58 -2.02 -9.54 22.03
C GLY A 58 -3.27 -8.82 22.54
N VAL A 59 -3.32 -7.49 22.36
CA VAL A 59 -4.44 -6.64 22.80
C VAL A 59 -5.27 -6.25 21.58
N SER A 60 -6.59 -6.35 21.68
CA SER A 60 -7.53 -6.00 20.61
C SER A 60 -8.85 -5.48 21.18
N HIS A 61 -9.79 -5.14 20.31
CA HIS A 61 -11.15 -4.77 20.67
C HIS A 61 -12.14 -5.63 19.89
N LEU A 62 -13.17 -6.12 20.58
CA LEU A 62 -14.38 -6.60 19.92
C LEU A 62 -15.14 -5.41 19.35
N VAL A 63 -15.67 -5.55 18.15
CA VAL A 63 -16.25 -4.44 17.40
C VAL A 63 -17.73 -4.69 17.17
N GLU A 64 -18.57 -3.76 17.61
CA GLU A 64 -20.04 -3.86 17.48
C GLU A 64 -20.46 -3.40 16.08
N LYS A 65 -21.12 -4.28 15.32
CA LYS A 65 -21.59 -3.95 13.98
C LYS A 65 -22.73 -2.93 14.03
N VAL A 66 -22.55 -1.78 13.37
CA VAL A 66 -23.53 -0.69 13.38
C VAL A 66 -24.16 -0.56 11.99
N ASN A 67 -25.49 -0.59 11.91
CA ASN A 67 -26.24 -0.50 10.64
C ASN A 67 -25.77 -1.53 9.60
N GLY A 68 -25.43 -2.74 10.04
CA GLY A 68 -24.95 -3.81 9.16
C GLY A 68 -23.51 -3.64 8.67
N SER A 69 -22.76 -2.64 9.15
CA SER A 69 -21.38 -2.37 8.73
C SER A 69 -20.41 -2.36 9.91
N LEU A 70 -19.29 -3.08 9.74
CA LEU A 70 -18.15 -3.00 10.66
C LEU A 70 -17.25 -1.78 10.38
N LEU A 71 -17.40 -1.11 9.23
CA LEU A 71 -16.57 0.05 8.90
C LEU A 71 -16.88 1.26 9.79
N MET A 72 -18.15 1.47 10.14
CA MET A 72 -18.59 2.56 11.01
C MET A 72 -18.77 2.12 12.46
N ALA A 73 -18.32 0.90 12.78
CA ALA A 73 -18.50 0.30 14.08
C ALA A 73 -17.73 1.04 15.17
N LYS A 74 -18.25 0.95 16.39
CA LYS A 74 -17.56 1.43 17.58
C LYS A 74 -16.74 0.30 18.19
N GLU A 75 -15.65 0.68 18.82
CA GLU A 75 -14.89 -0.24 19.66
C GLU A 75 -15.76 -0.60 20.87
N GLY A 76 -15.94 -1.89 21.08
CA GLY A 76 -16.67 -2.46 22.19
C GLY A 76 -15.70 -2.90 23.29
N ILE A 77 -15.77 -4.19 23.63
CA ILE A 77 -15.02 -4.77 24.74
C ILE A 77 -13.54 -4.91 24.35
N GLN A 78 -12.63 -4.33 25.15
CA GLN A 78 -11.20 -4.60 25.03
C GLN A 78 -10.91 -6.04 25.49
N VAL A 79 -10.19 -6.78 24.65
CA VAL A 79 -9.74 -8.15 24.92
C VAL A 79 -8.23 -8.21 24.91
N VAL A 80 -7.66 -9.10 25.71
CA VAL A 80 -6.21 -9.20 25.95
C VAL A 80 -5.68 -10.61 25.69
N ASN A 81 -4.37 -10.73 25.64
CA ASN A 81 -3.68 -11.96 25.31
C ASN A 81 -4.07 -13.08 26.28
N GLY A 82 -4.56 -14.19 25.73
CA GLY A 82 -5.02 -15.35 26.50
C GLY A 82 -6.53 -15.36 26.80
N ASP A 83 -7.27 -14.29 26.50
CA ASP A 83 -8.74 -14.35 26.50
C ASP A 83 -9.22 -15.40 25.50
N ARG A 84 -10.27 -16.13 25.88
CA ARG A 84 -10.87 -17.20 25.07
C ARG A 84 -12.17 -16.71 24.44
N LEU A 85 -12.31 -16.93 23.13
CA LEU A 85 -13.54 -16.67 22.41
C LEU A 85 -14.12 -17.95 21.84
N LEU A 86 -15.44 -18.00 21.75
CA LEU A 86 -16.14 -18.90 20.83
C LEU A 86 -16.64 -18.06 19.66
N ILE A 87 -16.21 -18.35 18.44
CA ILE A 87 -16.55 -17.58 17.23
C ILE A 87 -17.41 -18.39 16.26
N ASP A 88 -18.24 -17.72 15.46
CA ASP A 88 -19.00 -18.35 14.39
C ASP A 88 -18.22 -18.32 13.06
N THR A 89 -17.81 -19.49 12.60
CA THR A 89 -17.07 -19.66 11.34
C THR A 89 -17.98 -19.82 10.11
N ALA A 90 -19.28 -20.02 10.30
CA ALA A 90 -20.24 -20.11 9.20
C ALA A 90 -20.66 -18.72 8.68
N ASN A 91 -20.68 -17.72 9.57
CA ASN A 91 -21.20 -16.38 9.28
C ASN A 91 -20.09 -15.32 9.40
N THR A 92 -19.12 -15.38 8.50
CA THR A 92 -18.03 -14.39 8.43
C THR A 92 -18.47 -13.11 7.71
N VAL A 93 -17.86 -11.99 8.09
CA VAL A 93 -18.08 -10.69 7.48
C VAL A 93 -16.77 -10.15 6.93
N HIS A 94 -16.78 -9.79 5.65
CA HIS A 94 -15.70 -9.03 5.05
C HIS A 94 -15.88 -7.54 5.35
N SER A 95 -14.87 -6.93 5.95
CA SER A 95 -14.86 -5.51 6.26
C SER A 95 -13.58 -4.87 5.76
N ARG A 96 -13.67 -3.58 5.46
CA ARG A 96 -12.48 -2.76 5.18
C ARG A 96 -11.81 -2.26 6.44
N ARG A 97 -12.48 -2.39 7.60
CA ARG A 97 -11.93 -2.01 8.90
C ARG A 97 -10.71 -2.89 9.20
N GLY A 98 -9.54 -2.29 9.20
CA GLY A 98 -8.27 -2.94 9.49
C GLY A 98 -7.80 -2.72 10.93
N PRO A 99 -6.54 -3.11 11.21
CA PRO A 99 -5.83 -2.70 12.42
C PRO A 99 -5.79 -1.17 12.57
N ASN A 100 -5.92 -0.67 13.80
CA ASN A 100 -5.81 0.76 14.13
C ASN A 100 -6.71 1.66 13.25
N HIS A 101 -7.96 1.23 13.07
CA HIS A 101 -8.93 1.92 12.21
C HIS A 101 -9.14 3.39 12.61
N ASP A 102 -9.00 3.74 13.88
CA ASP A 102 -9.03 5.13 14.37
C ASP A 102 -7.99 6.03 13.67
N ILE A 103 -6.85 5.45 13.30
CA ILE A 103 -5.76 6.12 12.57
C ILE A 103 -5.97 5.97 11.05
N TYR A 104 -6.45 4.81 10.60
CA TYR A 104 -6.54 4.45 9.18
C TYR A 104 -7.95 4.52 8.58
N ASP A 105 -8.93 5.12 9.25
CA ASP A 105 -10.34 5.17 8.82
C ASP A 105 -10.50 5.66 7.37
N GLN A 106 -9.69 6.64 6.97
CA GLN A 106 -9.71 7.17 5.60
C GLN A 106 -9.17 6.18 4.55
N VAL A 107 -8.22 5.33 4.94
CA VAL A 107 -7.66 4.26 4.10
C VAL A 107 -8.67 3.13 4.01
N ASP A 108 -9.18 2.68 5.16
CA ASP A 108 -10.18 1.62 5.29
C ASP A 108 -11.47 1.97 4.55
N LYS A 109 -11.90 3.24 4.55
CA LYS A 109 -13.08 3.64 3.76
C LYS A 109 -12.94 3.38 2.26
N ARG A 110 -11.72 3.25 1.74
CA ARG A 110 -11.39 3.20 0.31
C ARG A 110 -10.72 1.90 -0.14
N SER A 111 -10.27 1.06 0.78
CA SER A 111 -9.66 -0.23 0.48
C SER A 111 -10.71 -1.25 0.05
N ARG A 112 -10.25 -2.40 -0.43
CA ARG A 112 -11.12 -3.57 -0.56
C ARG A 112 -11.41 -4.13 0.84
N PRO A 113 -12.58 -4.76 1.06
CA PRO A 113 -12.89 -5.39 2.34
C PRO A 113 -12.10 -6.70 2.47
N ASP A 114 -10.80 -6.55 2.74
CA ASP A 114 -9.83 -7.65 2.75
C ASP A 114 -9.75 -8.32 4.14
N TYR A 115 -10.31 -7.71 5.18
CA TYR A 115 -10.29 -8.25 6.53
C TYR A 115 -11.51 -9.13 6.78
N ILE A 116 -11.26 -10.34 7.28
CA ILE A 116 -12.29 -11.27 7.71
C ILE A 116 -12.57 -11.07 9.19
N TRP A 117 -13.84 -10.90 9.49
CA TRP A 117 -14.36 -10.72 10.83
C TRP A 117 -15.31 -11.86 11.17
N PHE A 118 -15.21 -12.35 12.40
CA PHE A 118 -16.02 -13.45 12.92
C PHE A 118 -16.93 -12.93 14.01
N HIS A 119 -18.19 -13.35 13.99
CA HIS A 119 -19.12 -13.05 15.08
C HIS A 119 -18.70 -13.81 16.34
N VAL A 120 -18.70 -13.14 17.49
CA VAL A 120 -18.31 -13.72 18.77
C VAL A 120 -19.54 -14.18 19.53
N LEU A 121 -19.61 -15.49 19.78
CA LEU A 121 -20.69 -16.16 20.50
C LEU A 121 -20.44 -16.12 22.01
N GLU A 122 -19.20 -16.40 22.44
CA GLU A 122 -18.83 -16.37 23.86
C GLU A 122 -17.50 -15.64 24.09
N LEU A 123 -17.39 -14.97 25.24
CA LEU A 123 -16.15 -14.40 25.76
C LEU A 123 -15.88 -14.95 27.16
N ASN A 124 -14.78 -15.70 27.31
CA ASN A 124 -14.36 -16.34 28.54
C ASN A 124 -15.49 -17.19 29.19
N GLY A 125 -16.25 -17.91 28.35
CA GLY A 125 -17.38 -18.76 28.76
C GLY A 125 -18.67 -18.01 29.08
N ASN A 126 -18.72 -16.69 28.88
CA ASN A 126 -19.96 -15.92 28.98
C ASN A 126 -20.56 -15.75 27.58
N ASP A 127 -21.81 -16.18 27.43
CA ASP A 127 -22.58 -16.00 26.21
C ASP A 127 -22.82 -14.51 25.94
N ILE A 128 -22.36 -14.06 24.77
CA ILE A 128 -22.50 -12.69 24.27
C ILE A 128 -23.10 -12.68 22.85
N THR A 129 -23.71 -13.78 22.42
CA THR A 129 -24.24 -13.98 21.07
C THR A 129 -25.19 -12.85 20.61
N GLU A 130 -25.96 -12.26 21.54
CA GLU A 130 -26.89 -11.17 21.23
C GLU A 130 -26.22 -9.79 21.05
N SER A 131 -24.91 -9.67 21.28
CA SER A 131 -24.20 -8.38 21.30
C SER A 131 -23.70 -7.92 19.91
N ASP A 132 -23.90 -8.71 18.84
CA ASP A 132 -23.42 -8.46 17.46
C ASP A 132 -21.97 -7.96 17.42
N LEU A 133 -21.12 -8.59 18.25
CA LEU A 133 -19.71 -8.26 18.43
C LEU A 133 -18.84 -9.13 17.52
N TYR A 134 -17.84 -8.53 16.89
CA TYR A 134 -16.97 -9.20 15.94
C TYR A 134 -15.50 -9.09 16.35
N VAL A 135 -14.74 -10.13 16.00
CA VAL A 135 -13.29 -10.19 16.16
C VAL A 135 -12.62 -10.43 14.81
N ARG A 136 -11.43 -9.84 14.62
CA ARG A 136 -10.69 -9.91 13.35
C ARG A 136 -9.80 -11.15 13.29
N GLN A 137 -9.73 -11.80 12.14
CA GLN A 137 -9.06 -13.10 11.94
C GLN A 137 -7.64 -13.19 12.55
N GLU A 138 -6.81 -12.18 12.30
CA GLU A 138 -5.40 -12.18 12.69
C GLU A 138 -5.15 -11.85 14.17
N THR A 139 -6.20 -11.66 14.96
CA THR A 139 -6.07 -11.30 16.39
C THR A 139 -6.16 -12.50 17.32
N PHE A 140 -6.35 -13.70 16.79
CA PHE A 140 -6.44 -14.93 17.58
C PHE A 140 -5.77 -16.11 16.88
N ILE A 141 -5.55 -17.17 17.65
CA ILE A 141 -5.15 -18.50 17.20
C ILE A 141 -6.16 -19.53 17.71
N THR A 142 -6.22 -20.70 17.10
CA THR A 142 -7.04 -21.81 17.60
C THR A 142 -6.47 -22.41 18.88
N ASP A 143 -7.23 -23.25 19.59
CA ASP A 143 -6.79 -23.91 20.83
C ASP A 143 -5.55 -24.81 20.65
N ASP A 144 -5.30 -25.30 19.44
CA ASP A 144 -4.10 -26.02 19.03
C ASP A 144 -2.96 -25.11 18.54
N HIS A 145 -3.07 -23.80 18.78
CA HIS A 145 -2.09 -22.76 18.44
C HIS A 145 -1.83 -22.61 16.92
N GLU A 146 -2.84 -22.87 16.09
CA GLU A 146 -2.76 -22.68 14.64
C GLU A 146 -3.39 -21.34 14.21
N VAL A 147 -2.90 -20.80 13.09
CA VAL A 147 -3.49 -19.61 12.46
C VAL A 147 -4.59 -20.07 11.51
N LEU A 148 -5.79 -19.51 11.67
CA LEU A 148 -6.91 -19.81 10.78
C LEU A 148 -6.60 -19.26 9.37
N ASN A 149 -6.63 -20.09 8.32
CA ASN A 149 -6.37 -19.63 6.95
C ASN A 149 -7.68 -19.24 6.23
N ALA A 150 -7.68 -18.09 5.57
CA ALA A 150 -8.84 -17.53 4.86
C ALA A 150 -9.29 -18.38 3.66
N SER A 151 -8.39 -19.18 3.08
CA SER A 151 -8.65 -19.96 1.85
C SER A 151 -9.72 -21.05 2.01
N ASN A 152 -10.05 -21.47 3.23
CA ASN A 152 -10.98 -22.56 3.51
C ASN A 152 -12.35 -22.10 4.04
N ILE A 153 -12.58 -20.79 4.12
CA ILE A 153 -13.84 -20.24 4.63
C ILE A 153 -14.80 -20.10 3.44
N GLU A 154 -15.90 -20.87 3.44
CA GLU A 154 -16.97 -20.71 2.45
C GLU A 154 -17.58 -19.31 2.58
N LEU A 155 -17.38 -18.49 1.55
CA LEU A 155 -17.90 -17.13 1.50
C LEU A 155 -19.43 -17.17 1.42
N SER A 156 -20.10 -16.47 2.34
CA SER A 156 -21.56 -16.30 2.25
C SER A 156 -21.92 -15.52 0.97
N ASN A 157 -22.75 -16.13 0.12
CA ASN A 157 -23.14 -15.59 -1.18
C ASN A 157 -23.93 -14.27 -1.12
N GLU A 158 -24.31 -13.80 0.08
CA GLU A 158 -25.16 -12.62 0.26
C GLU A 158 -24.41 -11.29 0.12
N HIS A 159 -23.07 -11.29 0.10
CA HIS A 159 -22.26 -10.09 -0.11
C HIS A 159 -21.62 -10.07 -1.50
N ARG A 160 -22.43 -10.15 -2.55
CA ARG A 160 -21.99 -9.72 -3.90
C ARG A 160 -21.65 -8.25 -3.83
N PHE A 161 -20.34 -7.99 -3.80
CA PHE A 161 -19.71 -6.68 -3.93
C PHE A 161 -20.49 -5.80 -4.90
N TYR A 162 -21.10 -4.73 -4.40
CA TYR A 162 -21.27 -3.56 -5.23
C TYR A 162 -19.86 -3.04 -5.47
N PRO A 163 -19.30 -3.10 -6.70
CA PRO A 163 -18.11 -2.33 -6.99
C PRO A 163 -18.40 -0.91 -6.53
N LEU A 164 -17.50 -0.32 -5.73
CA LEU A 164 -17.48 1.13 -5.61
C LEU A 164 -17.60 1.68 -7.03
N LYS A 165 -18.29 2.80 -7.24
CA LYS A 165 -18.16 3.53 -8.52
C LYS A 165 -16.69 3.96 -8.65
N VAL A 166 -15.84 3.06 -9.15
CA VAL A 166 -14.38 3.21 -9.33
C VAL A 166 -14.10 4.14 -10.52
N ASP A 167 -15.13 4.47 -11.31
CA ASP A 167 -15.02 5.28 -12.53
C ASP A 167 -14.42 6.68 -12.33
N LYS A 168 -14.31 7.21 -11.10
CA LYS A 168 -13.80 8.58 -10.91
C LYS A 168 -12.27 8.68 -11.09
N TYR A 169 -11.52 7.62 -10.83
CA TYR A 169 -10.05 7.64 -10.82
C TYR A 169 -9.50 6.40 -11.51
N ASP A 170 -9.76 6.30 -12.81
CA ASP A 170 -9.16 5.31 -13.68
C ASP A 170 -8.60 5.99 -14.93
N TYR A 171 -7.75 5.27 -15.66
CA TYR A 171 -7.28 5.71 -16.96
C TYR A 171 -8.32 5.39 -18.03
N PRO A 172 -8.57 6.30 -19.00
CA PRO A 172 -9.31 5.94 -20.20
C PRO A 172 -8.65 4.75 -20.88
N THR A 173 -9.39 3.65 -21.00
CA THR A 173 -8.88 2.40 -21.57
C THR A 173 -8.73 2.53 -23.08
N LEU A 174 -7.50 2.43 -23.61
CA LEU A 174 -7.25 2.47 -25.06
C LEU A 174 -7.68 1.18 -25.78
N LEU A 175 -7.51 0.03 -25.13
CA LEU A 175 -7.74 -1.29 -25.71
C LEU A 175 -8.46 -2.18 -24.71
N THR A 176 -9.56 -2.78 -25.13
CA THR A 176 -10.23 -3.79 -24.31
C THR A 176 -9.26 -4.93 -24.02
N HIS A 177 -9.23 -5.34 -22.76
CA HIS A 177 -8.48 -6.51 -22.29
C HIS A 177 -8.73 -7.69 -23.22
N GLN A 178 -7.72 -8.05 -24.04
CA GLN A 178 -7.76 -9.34 -24.72
C GLN A 178 -7.63 -10.40 -23.62
N LYS A 179 -8.61 -11.29 -23.52
CA LYS A 179 -8.64 -12.34 -22.48
C LYS A 179 -7.26 -12.97 -22.32
N CYS A 180 -6.78 -12.99 -21.08
CA CYS A 180 -5.48 -13.47 -20.63
C CYS A 180 -5.00 -14.71 -21.42
N ALA A 181 -4.04 -14.52 -22.32
CA ALA A 181 -3.29 -15.61 -22.90
C ALA A 181 -1.96 -15.71 -22.16
N PRO A 182 -1.59 -16.89 -21.62
CA PRO A 182 -0.21 -17.18 -21.19
C PRO A 182 0.85 -16.77 -22.23
N GLY A 183 0.48 -16.70 -23.51
CA GLY A 183 1.30 -16.17 -24.60
C GLY A 183 1.72 -14.71 -24.42
N ALA A 184 0.86 -13.80 -23.96
CA ALA A 184 1.22 -12.39 -23.81
C ALA A 184 2.29 -12.19 -22.74
N LEU A 185 2.12 -12.82 -21.57
CA LEU A 185 3.13 -12.79 -20.49
C LEU A 185 4.45 -13.46 -20.91
N LYS A 186 4.37 -14.52 -21.73
CA LYS A 186 5.56 -15.13 -22.31
C LYS A 186 6.29 -14.13 -23.23
N THR A 187 5.58 -13.45 -24.12
CA THR A 187 6.17 -12.43 -24.99
C THR A 187 6.86 -11.33 -24.19
N ILE A 188 6.27 -10.85 -23.09
CA ILE A 188 6.90 -9.88 -22.20
C ILE A 188 8.22 -10.42 -21.59
N LYS A 189 8.25 -11.69 -21.16
CA LYS A 189 9.50 -12.33 -20.68
C LYS A 189 10.55 -12.44 -21.78
N ASP A 190 10.13 -12.79 -23.00
CA ASP A 190 11.02 -12.89 -24.15
C ASP A 190 11.63 -11.50 -24.48
N ILE A 191 10.87 -10.42 -24.31
CA ILE A 191 11.37 -9.03 -24.46
C ILE A 191 12.43 -8.72 -23.39
N ILE A 192 12.20 -9.06 -22.12
CA ILE A 192 13.19 -8.86 -21.04
C ILE A 192 14.48 -9.61 -21.36
N THR A 193 14.36 -10.87 -21.79
CA THR A 193 15.51 -11.71 -22.18
C THR A 193 16.27 -11.09 -23.36
N ALA A 194 15.57 -10.52 -24.33
CA ALA A 194 16.18 -9.84 -25.48
C ALA A 194 16.96 -8.57 -25.10
N VAL A 195 16.55 -7.86 -24.04
CA VAL A 195 17.33 -6.75 -23.47
C VAL A 195 18.56 -7.29 -22.74
N GLU A 196 18.41 -8.37 -21.97
CA GLU A 196 19.48 -9.01 -21.19
C GLU A 196 20.63 -9.52 -22.07
N VAL A 197 20.35 -10.13 -23.21
CA VAL A 197 21.40 -10.68 -24.08
C VAL A 197 22.01 -9.66 -25.05
N ARG A 198 21.51 -8.42 -25.08
CA ARG A 198 22.01 -7.39 -26.01
C ARG A 198 23.42 -6.93 -25.60
N GLU A 199 24.40 -7.00 -26.49
CA GLU A 199 25.80 -6.62 -26.19
C GLU A 199 26.04 -5.10 -26.20
N GLU A 200 25.12 -4.34 -26.77
CA GLU A 200 25.25 -2.89 -26.93
C GLU A 200 24.91 -2.12 -25.65
N ASN A 201 25.52 -0.93 -25.49
CA ASN A 201 25.12 0.02 -24.47
C ASN A 201 23.64 0.40 -24.67
N ILE A 202 22.84 0.23 -23.63
CA ILE A 202 21.41 0.55 -23.67
C ILE A 202 21.15 2.00 -23.29
N ASN A 203 20.09 2.58 -23.85
CA ASN A 203 19.53 3.83 -23.35
C ASN A 203 18.38 3.50 -22.39
N VAL A 204 18.61 3.69 -21.08
CA VAL A 204 17.64 3.32 -20.03
C VAL A 204 16.28 3.96 -20.23
N LYS A 205 16.24 5.26 -20.59
CA LYS A 205 14.98 5.98 -20.86
C LYS A 205 14.23 5.31 -22.00
N TYR A 206 14.89 5.07 -23.13
CA TYR A 206 14.29 4.43 -24.29
C TYR A 206 13.77 3.01 -23.98
N GLU A 207 14.54 2.19 -23.25
CA GLU A 207 14.11 0.84 -22.91
C GLU A 207 12.87 0.84 -21.99
N ILE A 208 12.79 1.75 -21.02
CA ILE A 208 11.61 1.90 -20.14
C ILE A 208 10.38 2.31 -20.96
N GLU A 209 10.51 3.32 -21.82
CA GLU A 209 9.43 3.80 -22.69
C GLU A 209 8.93 2.68 -23.63
N LYS A 210 9.87 1.98 -24.27
CA LYS A 210 9.57 0.85 -25.15
C LYS A 210 8.86 -0.25 -24.38
N PHE A 211 9.39 -0.66 -23.24
CA PHE A 211 8.79 -1.73 -22.43
C PHE A 211 7.38 -1.36 -21.95
N CYS A 212 7.15 -0.11 -21.53
CA CYS A 212 5.82 0.38 -21.19
C CYS A 212 4.83 0.27 -22.37
N SER A 213 5.28 0.55 -23.59
CA SER A 213 4.47 0.38 -24.81
C SER A 213 4.16 -1.09 -25.09
N GLU A 214 5.16 -1.98 -24.96
CA GLU A 214 4.98 -3.43 -25.16
C GLU A 214 3.99 -4.03 -24.15
N LEU A 215 4.01 -3.58 -22.89
CA LEU A 215 3.03 -3.98 -21.89
C LEU A 215 1.60 -3.68 -22.35
N SER A 216 1.33 -2.46 -22.81
CA SER A 216 0.00 -2.10 -23.30
C SER A 216 -0.38 -2.82 -24.59
N THR A 217 0.57 -3.01 -25.52
CA THR A 217 0.32 -3.75 -26.78
C THR A 217 -0.05 -5.21 -26.51
N HIS A 218 0.63 -5.88 -25.56
CA HIS A 218 0.44 -7.31 -25.34
C HIS A 218 -0.61 -7.67 -24.29
N LEU A 219 -0.79 -6.82 -23.27
CA LEU A 219 -1.74 -7.08 -22.18
C LEU A 219 -3.05 -6.31 -22.35
N GLY A 220 -3.11 -5.34 -23.26
CA GLY A 220 -4.20 -4.38 -23.36
C GLY A 220 -4.13 -3.32 -22.27
N GLY A 221 -5.24 -2.61 -22.05
CA GLY A 221 -5.30 -1.57 -21.02
C GLY A 221 -4.41 -0.36 -21.32
N THR A 222 -4.14 0.43 -20.29
CA THR A 222 -3.30 1.63 -20.36
C THR A 222 -2.21 1.55 -19.32
N PHE A 223 -0.97 1.71 -19.78
CA PHE A 223 0.23 1.72 -18.93
C PHE A 223 0.92 3.08 -19.02
N VAL A 224 1.50 3.50 -17.90
CA VAL A 224 2.30 4.72 -17.78
C VAL A 224 3.58 4.37 -17.02
N SER A 225 4.71 4.86 -17.49
CA SER A 225 6.01 4.75 -16.81
C SER A 225 6.47 6.13 -16.36
N PHE A 226 7.12 6.16 -15.20
CA PHE A 226 7.70 7.35 -14.57
C PHE A 226 9.15 7.03 -14.24
N LEU A 227 10.08 7.55 -15.04
CA LEU A 227 11.50 7.57 -14.69
C LEU A 227 11.76 8.85 -13.90
N TYR A 228 12.34 8.73 -12.70
CA TYR A 228 12.65 9.86 -11.83
C TYR A 228 14.09 9.78 -11.32
N GLY A 229 14.46 10.66 -10.39
CA GLY A 229 15.79 10.65 -9.80
C GLY A 229 16.91 11.05 -10.76
N SER A 230 18.09 10.49 -10.57
CA SER A 230 19.29 10.93 -11.30
C SER A 230 19.27 10.55 -12.77
N TYR A 231 18.69 9.40 -13.12
CA TYR A 231 18.55 8.97 -14.52
C TYR A 231 17.55 9.81 -15.31
N ALA A 232 16.50 10.35 -14.68
CA ALA A 232 15.59 11.28 -15.34
C ALA A 232 16.24 12.63 -15.66
N THR A 233 17.20 13.07 -14.84
CA THR A 233 17.86 14.37 -14.99
C THR A 233 19.18 14.29 -15.78
N GLY A 234 19.68 13.09 -16.08
CA GLY A 234 21.01 12.90 -16.65
C GLY A 234 22.15 13.19 -15.65
N SER A 235 21.85 13.29 -14.35
CA SER A 235 22.81 13.62 -13.29
C SER A 235 23.34 12.39 -12.54
N GLN A 236 23.06 11.20 -13.06
CA GLN A 236 23.51 9.94 -12.48
C GLN A 236 25.04 9.87 -12.36
N LYS A 237 25.50 9.35 -11.23
CA LYS A 237 26.91 9.04 -10.95
C LYS A 237 27.14 7.55 -11.15
N GLU A 238 28.40 7.14 -11.19
CA GLU A 238 28.74 5.71 -11.18
C GLU A 238 28.11 5.03 -9.95
N GLY A 239 27.38 3.93 -10.20
CA GLY A 239 26.65 3.20 -9.16
C GLY A 239 25.34 3.85 -8.69
N SER A 240 24.88 4.95 -9.31
CA SER A 240 23.51 5.44 -9.10
C SER A 240 22.48 4.36 -9.41
N ASP A 241 21.38 4.35 -8.66
CA ASP A 241 20.21 3.50 -8.86
C ASP A 241 19.31 4.01 -10.00
N ILE A 242 18.51 3.11 -10.59
CA ILE A 242 17.49 3.44 -11.59
C ILE A 242 16.14 3.54 -10.88
N ASP A 243 15.74 4.78 -10.61
CA ASP A 243 14.47 5.14 -10.00
C ASP A 243 13.32 5.14 -11.02
N VAL A 244 12.47 4.12 -11.01
CA VAL A 244 11.32 4.03 -11.94
C VAL A 244 10.10 3.37 -11.30
N MET A 245 8.94 3.84 -11.71
CA MET A 245 7.63 3.38 -11.28
C MET A 245 6.73 3.19 -12.49
N PHE A 246 5.99 2.08 -12.54
CA PHE A 246 4.96 1.84 -13.53
C PHE A 246 3.57 2.00 -12.91
N SER A 247 2.61 2.39 -13.73
CA SER A 247 1.20 2.42 -13.37
C SER A 247 0.34 1.89 -14.50
N CYS A 248 -0.80 1.29 -14.16
CA CYS A 248 -1.77 0.83 -15.14
C CYS A 248 -3.21 1.08 -14.70
N ASP A 249 -4.16 0.99 -15.64
CA ASP A 249 -5.59 1.08 -15.34
C ASP A 249 -6.00 0.06 -14.27
N ASN A 250 -7.06 0.37 -13.53
CA ASN A 250 -7.45 -0.44 -12.38
C ASN A 250 -7.82 -1.87 -12.81
N GLN A 251 -8.44 -2.05 -13.97
CA GLN A 251 -8.77 -3.39 -14.47
C GLN A 251 -7.51 -4.21 -14.76
N THR A 252 -6.51 -3.63 -15.43
CA THR A 252 -5.20 -4.27 -15.66
C THR A 252 -4.54 -4.65 -14.36
N TYR A 253 -4.49 -3.71 -13.40
CA TYR A 253 -3.88 -3.94 -12.10
C TYR A 253 -4.52 -5.15 -11.40
N ILE A 254 -5.85 -5.17 -11.31
CA ILE A 254 -6.61 -6.25 -10.64
C ILE A 254 -6.38 -7.62 -11.29
N VAL A 255 -6.26 -7.67 -12.61
CA VAL A 255 -6.12 -8.93 -13.34
C VAL A 255 -4.69 -9.47 -13.30
N TYR A 256 -3.68 -8.59 -13.28
CA TYR A 256 -2.30 -8.97 -13.56
C TYR A 256 -1.28 -8.62 -12.48
N GLN A 257 -1.63 -7.94 -11.39
CA GLN A 257 -0.69 -7.46 -10.37
C GLN A 257 0.34 -8.52 -9.94
N ASP A 258 -0.11 -9.71 -9.49
CA ASP A 258 0.75 -10.79 -8.99
C ASP A 258 1.77 -11.30 -10.02
N LYS A 259 1.44 -11.13 -11.31
CA LYS A 259 2.30 -11.56 -12.43
C LYS A 259 3.17 -10.41 -12.95
N LEU A 260 2.67 -9.18 -12.89
CA LEU A 260 3.37 -7.99 -13.37
C LEU A 260 4.48 -7.56 -12.41
N VAL A 261 4.27 -7.57 -11.10
CA VAL A 261 5.30 -7.12 -10.15
C VAL A 261 6.62 -7.89 -10.32
N PRO A 262 6.63 -9.23 -10.41
CA PRO A 262 7.86 -9.97 -10.70
C PRO A 262 8.48 -9.60 -12.06
N LEU A 263 7.67 -9.48 -13.12
CA LEU A 263 8.15 -9.13 -14.46
C LEU A 263 8.80 -7.75 -14.52
N LEU A 264 8.18 -6.75 -13.89
CA LEU A 264 8.73 -5.41 -13.79
C LEU A 264 10.03 -5.45 -12.99
N THR A 265 10.06 -6.19 -11.88
CA THR A 265 11.27 -6.33 -11.05
C THR A 265 12.42 -6.96 -11.83
N ASP A 266 12.16 -8.01 -12.60
CA ASP A 266 13.17 -8.67 -13.43
C ASP A 266 13.68 -7.75 -14.54
N PHE A 267 12.77 -7.03 -15.22
CA PHE A 267 13.14 -6.03 -16.22
C PHE A 267 14.06 -4.96 -15.63
N LEU A 268 13.72 -4.42 -14.45
CA LEU A 268 14.52 -3.40 -13.79
C LEU A 268 15.89 -3.93 -13.37
N LYS A 269 15.98 -5.16 -12.85
CA LYS A 269 17.29 -5.79 -12.56
C LYS A 269 18.16 -5.88 -13.80
N VAL A 270 17.60 -6.30 -14.93
CA VAL A 270 18.32 -6.34 -16.21
C VAL A 270 18.84 -4.96 -16.60
N LEU A 271 18.03 -3.90 -16.45
CA LEU A 271 18.49 -2.53 -16.73
C LEU A 271 19.63 -2.11 -15.80
N HIS A 272 19.53 -2.42 -14.51
CA HIS A 272 20.57 -2.09 -13.54
C HIS A 272 21.89 -2.76 -13.88
N ASP A 273 21.86 -4.07 -14.15
CA ASP A 273 23.04 -4.85 -14.51
C ASP A 273 23.68 -4.32 -15.80
N LYS A 274 22.89 -3.94 -16.79
CA LYS A 274 23.37 -3.43 -18.09
C LYS A 274 24.14 -2.12 -17.99
N VAL A 275 23.85 -1.30 -16.99
CA VAL A 275 24.52 0.00 -16.83
C VAL A 275 25.40 0.06 -15.58
N GLY A 276 25.60 -1.05 -14.87
CA GLY A 276 26.36 -1.11 -13.63
C GLY A 276 25.75 -0.29 -12.49
N ALA A 277 24.42 -0.14 -12.48
CA ALA A 277 23.69 0.57 -11.44
C ALA A 277 23.47 -0.33 -10.21
N ARG A 278 23.34 0.30 -9.04
CA ARG A 278 23.00 -0.41 -7.79
C ARG A 278 21.50 -0.70 -7.76
N VAL A 279 21.13 -1.95 -7.47
CA VAL A 279 19.74 -2.30 -7.17
C VAL A 279 19.37 -1.78 -5.78
N ASP A 280 18.29 -1.01 -5.71
CA ASP A 280 17.66 -0.65 -4.44
C ASP A 280 16.69 -1.75 -4.01
N ASP A 281 16.92 -2.33 -2.83
CA ASP A 281 16.07 -3.34 -2.20
C ASP A 281 15.41 -2.84 -0.90
N GLU A 282 15.47 -1.53 -0.61
CA GLU A 282 14.96 -0.99 0.67
C GLU A 282 13.43 -0.94 0.72
N VAL A 283 12.78 -0.59 -0.39
CA VAL A 283 11.32 -0.59 -0.52
C VAL A 283 10.86 -1.86 -1.24
N PRO A 284 9.84 -2.59 -0.73
CA PRO A 284 9.29 -3.76 -1.39
C PRO A 284 8.84 -3.46 -2.83
N ALA A 285 9.12 -4.38 -3.75
CA ALA A 285 8.78 -4.24 -5.17
C ALA A 285 7.29 -3.93 -5.41
N GLU A 286 6.41 -4.57 -4.64
CA GLU A 286 4.95 -4.39 -4.70
C GLU A 286 4.51 -2.97 -4.32
N ALA A 287 5.30 -2.29 -3.49
CA ALA A 287 5.00 -0.93 -3.07
C ALA A 287 5.53 0.13 -4.06
N LYS A 288 6.55 -0.20 -4.87
CA LYS A 288 7.27 0.79 -5.69
C LYS A 288 7.21 0.58 -7.21
N HIS A 289 7.16 -0.66 -7.70
CA HIS A 289 7.28 -0.93 -9.14
C HIS A 289 5.95 -0.79 -9.88
N LEU A 290 4.82 -1.14 -9.26
CA LEU A 290 3.49 -1.08 -9.90
C LEU A 290 2.46 -0.37 -9.02
N ILE A 291 1.82 0.65 -9.57
CA ILE A 291 0.80 1.47 -8.91
C ILE A 291 -0.50 1.44 -9.72
N CYS A 292 -1.66 1.25 -9.09
CA CYS A 292 -2.92 1.31 -9.83
C CYS A 292 -3.30 2.76 -10.20
N ALA A 293 -4.08 2.93 -11.26
CA ALA A 293 -4.57 4.24 -11.70
C ALA A 293 -5.29 5.02 -10.59
N GLN A 294 -6.04 4.32 -9.74
CA GLN A 294 -6.70 4.92 -8.59
C GLN A 294 -5.71 5.63 -7.65
N GLU A 295 -4.63 4.96 -7.26
CA GLU A 295 -3.61 5.55 -6.37
C GLU A 295 -2.86 6.69 -7.05
N MET A 296 -2.49 6.52 -8.32
CA MET A 296 -1.84 7.55 -9.11
C MET A 296 -2.70 8.81 -9.17
N MET A 297 -3.97 8.66 -9.52
CA MET A 297 -4.88 9.79 -9.68
C MET A 297 -5.28 10.40 -8.34
N GLU A 298 -5.40 9.61 -7.26
CA GLU A 298 -5.55 10.14 -5.90
C GLU A 298 -4.36 11.04 -5.52
N ALA A 299 -3.12 10.58 -5.75
CA ALA A 299 -1.94 11.38 -5.50
C ALA A 299 -1.92 12.63 -6.38
N ALA A 300 -2.12 12.48 -7.69
CA ALA A 300 -2.18 13.58 -8.65
C ALA A 300 -3.22 14.65 -8.27
N ASN A 301 -4.37 14.24 -7.71
CA ASN A 301 -5.43 15.14 -7.23
C ASN A 301 -5.18 15.66 -5.80
N GLY A 302 -3.97 15.52 -5.26
CA GLY A 302 -3.59 16.04 -3.95
C GLY A 302 -4.35 15.42 -2.78
N ARG A 303 -4.93 14.21 -2.93
CA ARG A 303 -5.76 13.57 -1.89
C ARG A 303 -5.04 13.28 -0.59
N ILE A 304 -3.71 13.22 -0.63
CA ILE A 304 -2.90 13.12 0.57
C ILE A 304 -3.03 14.37 1.46
N TYR A 305 -3.11 15.56 0.87
CA TYR A 305 -3.26 16.83 1.59
C TYR A 305 -4.73 17.22 1.76
N TYR A 306 -5.60 16.72 0.88
CA TYR A 306 -7.03 17.03 0.84
C TYR A 306 -7.88 15.76 0.82
N PRO A 307 -7.87 14.95 1.90
CA PRO A 307 -8.53 13.66 1.89
C PRO A 307 -10.03 13.78 1.65
N GLN A 308 -10.70 14.79 2.21
CA GLN A 308 -12.13 15.03 1.99
C GLN A 308 -12.45 15.84 0.72
N GLY A 309 -11.44 16.19 -0.08
CA GLY A 309 -11.58 17.01 -1.28
C GLY A 309 -11.27 18.48 -1.02
N ASP A 310 -11.75 19.36 -1.89
CA ASP A 310 -11.24 20.75 -1.96
C ASP A 310 -11.69 21.68 -0.84
N THR A 311 -12.57 21.23 0.04
CA THR A 311 -13.10 22.04 1.13
C THR A 311 -12.26 21.85 2.38
N GLY A 312 -11.21 22.66 2.56
CA GLY A 312 -10.50 22.73 3.83
C GLY A 312 -9.04 23.16 3.74
N LYS A 313 -8.47 23.40 4.92
CA LYS A 313 -7.03 23.57 5.11
C LYS A 313 -6.29 22.29 4.70
N PRO A 314 -5.11 22.37 4.07
CA PRO A 314 -4.32 21.19 3.77
C PRO A 314 -3.98 20.44 5.06
N ASN A 315 -4.17 19.13 5.02
CA ASN A 315 -3.80 18.22 6.10
C ASN A 315 -2.35 17.78 5.91
N ILE A 316 -1.44 18.46 6.60
CA ILE A 316 -0.01 18.21 6.47
C ILE A 316 0.49 17.56 7.75
N HIS A 317 0.72 16.25 7.66
CA HIS A 317 1.42 15.50 8.68
C HIS A 317 2.90 15.42 8.28
N THR A 318 3.78 16.03 9.08
CA THR A 318 5.23 15.88 8.89
C THR A 318 5.63 14.42 9.09
N LEU A 319 6.79 14.02 8.55
CA LEU A 319 7.30 12.68 8.84
C LEU A 319 7.59 12.51 10.34
N SER A 320 7.95 13.59 11.03
CA SER A 320 8.11 13.63 12.48
C SER A 320 6.81 13.30 13.23
N TYR A 321 5.65 13.78 12.75
CA TYR A 321 4.36 13.41 13.33
C TYR A 321 4.14 11.89 13.34
N PHE A 322 4.49 11.22 12.24
CA PHE A 322 4.38 9.75 12.17
C PHE A 322 5.43 9.05 12.99
N LEU A 323 6.67 9.52 12.98
CA LEU A 323 7.75 8.95 13.81
C LEU A 323 7.45 9.06 15.30
N ASP A 324 6.87 10.17 15.76
CA ASP A 324 6.47 10.39 17.14
C ASP A 324 5.26 9.53 17.52
N LYS A 325 4.34 9.31 16.57
CA LYS A 325 3.21 8.39 16.71
C LYS A 325 3.64 6.92 16.65
N GLU A 326 4.70 6.59 15.90
CA GLU A 326 5.30 5.24 15.81
C GLU A 326 5.94 4.78 17.11
N VAL A 327 6.29 5.71 18.02
CA VAL A 327 6.64 5.34 19.41
C VAL A 327 5.43 4.80 20.19
N VAL A 328 4.21 4.97 19.68
CA VAL A 328 2.93 4.53 20.28
C VAL A 328 2.12 3.59 19.35
N LEU A 329 2.52 3.40 18.09
CA LEU A 329 1.94 2.41 17.19
C LEU A 329 2.48 1.03 17.61
N ASP A 330 1.62 0.20 18.20
CA ASP A 330 1.92 -1.16 18.67
C ASP A 330 2.91 -1.94 17.78
N GLY A 331 4.20 -1.86 18.12
CA GLY A 331 5.25 -2.71 17.55
C GLY A 331 5.95 -2.21 16.27
N MET A 332 5.56 -1.11 15.64
CA MET A 332 6.34 -0.53 14.53
C MET A 332 7.54 0.25 15.06
N LYS A 333 8.52 -0.48 15.62
CA LYS A 333 9.79 0.12 16.04
C LYS A 333 10.54 0.59 14.80
N LYS A 334 10.98 1.86 14.81
CA LYS A 334 12.17 2.26 14.07
C LYS A 334 13.24 1.23 14.40
N SER A 335 13.66 0.45 13.42
CA SER A 335 14.72 -0.53 13.66
C SER A 335 15.91 0.20 14.28
N GLU A 336 16.73 -0.46 15.10
CA GLU A 336 17.92 0.13 15.71
C GLU A 336 18.87 0.79 14.66
N SER A 337 18.65 0.51 13.37
CA SER A 337 19.32 1.10 12.21
C SER A 337 18.84 2.51 11.80
N GLY A 338 17.76 3.04 12.38
CA GLY A 338 17.17 4.33 11.98
C GLY A 338 16.34 4.28 10.70
N ARG A 339 16.12 3.10 10.11
CA ARG A 339 15.30 2.88 8.91
C ARG A 339 13.82 2.70 9.26
N PHE A 340 12.95 3.22 8.38
CA PHE A 340 11.50 2.98 8.43
C PHE A 340 11.20 1.49 8.24
N GLY A 341 10.21 0.96 8.96
CA GLY A 341 9.75 -0.41 8.77
C GLY A 341 9.10 -0.61 7.41
N ALA A 342 9.12 -1.84 6.89
CA ALA A 342 8.52 -2.18 5.60
C ALA A 342 7.02 -1.83 5.55
N ASP A 343 6.30 -2.02 6.65
CA ASP A 343 4.86 -1.71 6.77
C ASP A 343 4.59 -0.21 6.66
N PHE A 344 5.43 0.62 7.30
CA PHE A 344 5.33 2.07 7.16
C PHE A 344 5.63 2.52 5.73
N LEU A 345 6.66 1.94 5.11
CA LEU A 345 7.03 2.20 3.72
C LEU A 345 5.93 1.80 2.73
N ALA A 346 5.17 0.75 3.07
CA ALA A 346 4.02 0.26 2.31
C ALA A 346 2.71 1.02 2.63
N SER A 347 2.69 1.89 3.65
CA SER A 347 1.48 2.60 4.04
C SER A 347 0.95 3.47 2.90
N LYS A 348 -0.38 3.47 2.71
CA LYS A 348 -1.02 4.27 1.65
C LYS A 348 -0.67 5.76 1.76
N TYR A 349 -0.56 6.29 2.99
CA TYR A 349 -0.16 7.68 3.20
C TYR A 349 1.22 7.96 2.60
N LEU A 350 2.24 7.18 2.98
CA LEU A 350 3.59 7.39 2.46
C LEU A 350 3.65 7.14 0.96
N LYS A 351 2.96 6.10 0.47
CA LYS A 351 2.88 5.77 -0.96
C LYS A 351 2.32 6.94 -1.78
N LEU A 352 1.19 7.53 -1.38
CA LEU A 352 0.63 8.71 -2.06
C LEU A 352 1.56 9.92 -2.01
N ARG A 353 2.29 10.10 -0.90
CA ARG A 353 3.29 11.17 -0.75
C ARG A 353 4.43 11.00 -1.74
N LEU A 354 4.98 9.79 -1.80
CA LEU A 354 6.07 9.43 -2.70
C LEU A 354 5.63 9.61 -4.16
N ILE A 355 4.44 9.13 -4.53
CA ILE A 355 3.88 9.34 -5.87
C ILE A 355 3.77 10.84 -6.18
N PHE A 356 3.18 11.64 -5.29
CA PHE A 356 3.06 13.09 -5.51
C PHE A 356 4.43 13.77 -5.68
N ASN A 357 5.42 13.36 -4.89
CA ASN A 357 6.79 13.88 -5.01
C ASN A 357 7.44 13.47 -6.33
N ILE A 358 7.28 12.21 -6.77
CA ILE A 358 7.75 11.76 -8.08
C ILE A 358 7.16 12.65 -9.17
N LEU A 359 5.84 12.90 -9.13
CA LEU A 359 5.13 13.70 -10.13
C LEU A 359 5.52 15.19 -10.14
N THR A 360 6.00 15.71 -9.02
CA THR A 360 6.32 17.15 -8.85
C THR A 360 7.83 17.45 -8.83
N THR A 361 8.68 16.42 -8.93
CA THR A 361 10.12 16.54 -9.12
C THR A 361 10.51 16.26 -10.58
N PRO A 362 11.76 16.51 -11.03
CA PRO A 362 12.17 16.14 -12.37
C PRO A 362 11.90 14.66 -12.66
N ASN A 363 11.08 14.41 -13.68
CA ASN A 363 10.66 13.09 -14.10
C ASN A 363 10.44 13.07 -15.62
N GLU A 364 10.46 11.86 -16.16
CA GLU A 364 10.11 11.54 -17.53
C GLU A 364 8.92 10.60 -17.51
N ILE A 365 7.81 11.01 -18.13
CA ILE A 365 6.55 10.28 -18.15
C ILE A 365 6.31 9.78 -19.57
N ALA A 366 6.09 8.47 -19.72
CA ALA A 366 5.77 7.87 -21.00
C ALA A 366 4.58 6.94 -20.91
N SER A 367 3.72 7.02 -21.91
CA SER A 367 2.56 6.16 -22.12
C SER A 367 2.22 6.16 -23.60
N ASN A 368 1.59 5.09 -24.08
CA ASN A 368 0.94 5.09 -25.38
C ASN A 368 -0.41 5.84 -25.36
N ASN A 369 -0.90 6.23 -24.18
CA ASN A 369 -2.06 7.10 -24.00
C ASN A 369 -1.61 8.51 -23.59
N SER A 370 -1.51 9.41 -24.57
CA SER A 370 -1.13 10.81 -24.31
C SER A 370 -2.12 11.55 -23.41
N ASP A 371 -3.41 11.18 -23.47
CA ASP A 371 -4.46 11.85 -22.70
C ASP A 371 -4.28 11.58 -21.21
N VAL A 372 -3.91 10.37 -20.83
CA VAL A 372 -3.57 10.02 -19.44
C VAL A 372 -2.39 10.84 -18.92
N VAL A 373 -1.34 10.99 -19.74
CA VAL A 373 -0.18 11.80 -19.35
C VAL A 373 -0.57 13.26 -19.15
N LEU A 374 -1.43 13.79 -20.01
CA LEU A 374 -1.94 15.16 -19.91
C LEU A 374 -2.81 15.34 -18.65
N ASP A 375 -3.71 14.40 -18.38
CA ASP A 375 -4.59 14.42 -17.21
C ASP A 375 -3.79 14.36 -15.90
N ILE A 376 -2.79 13.48 -15.83
CA ILE A 376 -1.90 13.38 -14.66
C ILE A 376 -1.17 14.71 -14.45
N LYS A 377 -0.56 15.27 -15.52
CA LYS A 377 0.18 16.54 -15.44
C LYS A 377 -0.72 17.70 -14.99
N ASN A 378 -1.92 17.80 -15.54
CA ASN A 378 -2.88 18.86 -15.19
C ASN A 378 -3.33 18.73 -13.73
N ASN A 379 -3.74 17.54 -13.31
CA ASN A 379 -4.20 17.31 -11.94
C ASN A 379 -3.11 17.60 -10.90
N VAL A 380 -1.87 17.12 -11.15
CA VAL A 380 -0.71 17.37 -10.29
C VAL A 380 -0.45 18.85 -10.16
N ARG A 381 -0.46 19.55 -11.30
CA ARG A 381 -0.23 20.98 -11.35
C ARG A 381 -1.28 21.74 -10.54
N ASP A 382 -2.56 21.49 -10.79
CA ASP A 382 -3.65 22.19 -10.11
C ASP A 382 -3.61 21.94 -8.61
N SER A 383 -3.34 20.69 -8.21
CA SER A 383 -3.18 20.30 -6.81
C SER A 383 -1.97 20.96 -6.15
N LEU A 384 -0.84 21.08 -6.85
CA LEU A 384 0.35 21.75 -6.36
C LEU A 384 0.15 23.26 -6.22
N ILE A 385 -0.49 23.92 -7.20
CA ILE A 385 -0.84 25.35 -7.13
C ILE A 385 -1.73 25.61 -5.92
N LYS A 386 -2.75 24.78 -5.71
CA LYS A 386 -3.64 24.89 -4.56
C LYS A 386 -2.90 24.69 -3.24
N LEU A 387 -2.11 23.61 -3.12
CA LEU A 387 -1.30 23.33 -1.92
C LEU A 387 -0.35 24.49 -1.61
N SER A 388 0.32 25.01 -2.64
CA SER A 388 1.21 26.16 -2.56
C SER A 388 0.48 27.39 -2.02
N GLY A 389 -0.67 27.74 -2.60
CA GLY A 389 -1.48 28.89 -2.17
C GLY A 389 -1.98 28.76 -0.73
N ASP A 390 -2.49 27.60 -0.34
CA ASP A 390 -2.98 27.36 1.02
C ASP A 390 -1.85 27.44 2.05
N LEU A 391 -0.66 26.93 1.71
CA LEU A 391 0.51 27.00 2.57
C LEU A 391 1.05 28.41 2.73
N LEU A 392 1.08 29.20 1.66
CA LEU A 392 1.43 30.62 1.72
C LEU A 392 0.43 31.41 2.56
N ALA A 393 -0.87 31.10 2.45
CA ALA A 393 -1.90 31.73 3.27
C ALA A 393 -1.74 31.40 4.77
N MET A 394 -1.23 30.21 5.09
CA MET A 394 -0.90 29.83 6.47
C MET A 394 0.40 30.48 6.97
N ARG A 395 1.39 30.65 6.10
CA ARG A 395 2.77 31.06 6.43
C ARG A 395 3.31 32.03 5.38
N PRO A 396 2.87 33.30 5.40
CA PRO A 396 3.21 34.27 4.36
C PRO A 396 4.70 34.66 4.34
N ASP A 397 5.41 34.50 5.46
CA ASP A 397 6.81 34.89 5.61
C ASP A 397 7.81 33.83 5.08
N GLU A 398 7.32 32.68 4.59
CA GLU A 398 8.15 31.52 4.21
C GLU A 398 8.39 31.37 2.70
N ASP A 399 8.05 32.38 1.89
CA ASP A 399 8.24 32.33 0.43
C ASP A 399 9.69 32.56 -0.02
N GLN A 400 10.63 31.83 0.57
CA GLN A 400 12.01 31.86 0.11
C GLN A 400 12.09 31.27 -1.31
N PHE A 401 12.51 32.08 -2.27
CA PHE A 401 12.69 31.71 -3.67
C PHE A 401 11.42 31.31 -4.43
N GLY A 402 10.20 31.65 -3.98
CA GLY A 402 8.94 31.34 -4.68
C GLY A 402 8.35 29.96 -4.39
N VAL A 403 9.07 29.08 -3.68
CA VAL A 403 8.62 27.72 -3.34
C VAL A 403 9.08 27.28 -1.95
N GLY A 404 9.59 28.19 -1.12
CA GLY A 404 10.20 27.88 0.18
C GLY A 404 9.22 27.16 1.12
N HIS A 405 7.97 27.59 1.13
CA HIS A 405 6.87 27.00 1.90
C HIS A 405 6.54 25.55 1.51
N LEU A 406 6.98 25.07 0.35
CA LEU A 406 6.88 23.65 -0.04
C LEU A 406 8.09 22.82 0.40
N LEU A 407 9.24 23.46 0.64
CA LEU A 407 10.50 22.77 0.95
C LEU A 407 10.76 22.64 2.45
N GLN A 408 10.18 23.54 3.25
CA GLN A 408 10.34 23.57 4.71
C GLN A 408 9.05 24.01 5.41
N ASP A 409 8.98 23.74 6.72
CA ASP A 409 7.79 24.03 7.51
C ASP A 409 7.87 25.24 8.45
N GLY A 410 9.02 25.93 8.47
CA GLY A 410 9.31 27.04 9.38
C GLY A 410 9.69 26.63 10.81
N HIS A 411 9.55 25.35 11.16
CA HIS A 411 9.80 24.79 12.49
C HIS A 411 11.01 23.85 12.52
N GLY A 412 11.87 23.93 11.49
CA GLY A 412 13.08 23.13 11.37
C GLY A 412 12.88 21.78 10.68
N ASN A 413 11.66 21.42 10.27
CA ASN A 413 11.47 20.28 9.37
C ASN A 413 11.63 20.76 7.91
N ALA A 414 12.53 20.11 7.19
CA ALA A 414 12.77 20.37 5.78
C ALA A 414 12.91 19.06 5.02
N GLY A 415 12.67 19.15 3.72
CA GLY A 415 12.77 18.06 2.77
C GLY A 415 12.05 16.78 3.17
N GLU A 416 12.78 15.68 3.35
CA GLU A 416 12.21 14.36 3.75
C GLU A 416 11.30 14.45 4.98
N MET A 417 11.59 15.35 5.93
CA MET A 417 10.82 15.47 7.16
C MET A 417 9.51 16.25 7.02
N TYR A 418 9.34 16.99 5.93
CA TYR A 418 8.17 17.83 5.68
C TYR A 418 7.29 17.26 4.55
N LEU A 419 7.36 17.80 3.33
CA LEU A 419 6.62 17.27 2.16
C LEU A 419 7.40 16.19 1.40
N GLY A 420 8.70 16.06 1.64
CA GLY A 420 9.53 14.98 1.10
C GLY A 420 10.50 15.40 -0.01
N TYR A 421 10.56 16.70 -0.32
CA TYR A 421 11.43 17.22 -1.36
C TYR A 421 12.89 17.33 -0.92
N LYS A 422 13.79 16.62 -1.57
CA LYS A 422 15.23 16.80 -1.34
C LYS A 422 15.69 18.10 -1.99
N PHE A 423 15.79 19.19 -1.20
CA PHE A 423 16.12 20.53 -1.70
C PHE A 423 17.49 20.61 -2.37
N ASP A 424 18.40 19.71 -1.99
CA ASP A 424 19.75 19.55 -2.52
C ASP A 424 19.78 18.81 -3.87
N ARG A 425 18.68 18.15 -4.27
CA ARG A 425 18.58 17.49 -5.56
C ARG A 425 18.41 18.52 -6.68
N VAL A 426 19.26 18.37 -7.69
CA VAL A 426 19.30 19.23 -8.88
C VAL A 426 17.93 19.26 -9.55
N GLY A 427 17.42 20.47 -9.80
CA GLY A 427 16.19 20.70 -10.57
C GLY A 427 14.88 20.58 -9.80
N VAL A 428 14.87 20.17 -8.52
CA VAL A 428 13.62 20.04 -7.74
C VAL A 428 12.92 21.38 -7.58
N ALA A 429 13.61 22.38 -7.03
CA ALA A 429 13.03 23.71 -6.83
C ALA A 429 12.61 24.35 -8.17
N GLU A 430 13.37 24.13 -9.24
CA GLU A 430 13.06 24.64 -10.57
C GLU A 430 11.79 23.99 -11.15
N LYS A 431 11.66 22.66 -11.02
CA LYS A 431 10.45 21.95 -11.47
C LYS A 431 9.20 22.42 -10.73
N LEU A 432 9.30 22.61 -9.41
CA LEU A 432 8.18 23.14 -8.61
C LEU A 432 7.77 24.55 -9.09
N LYS A 433 8.74 25.42 -9.35
CA LYS A 433 8.49 26.75 -9.93
C LYS A 433 7.84 26.67 -11.31
N GLN A 434 8.32 25.80 -12.18
CA GLN A 434 7.75 25.61 -13.52
C GLN A 434 6.27 25.21 -13.44
N LEU A 435 5.96 24.26 -12.56
CA LEU A 435 4.58 23.80 -12.35
C LEU A 435 3.66 24.91 -11.80
N ILE A 436 4.15 25.74 -10.89
CA ILE A 436 3.35 26.79 -10.25
C ILE A 436 3.23 28.05 -11.13
N TYR A 437 4.34 28.51 -11.70
CA TYR A 437 4.47 29.83 -12.34
C TYR A 437 4.48 29.81 -13.86
N ASN A 438 4.42 28.63 -14.50
CA ASN A 438 4.24 28.53 -15.94
C ASN A 438 5.41 29.11 -16.76
N PHE A 439 6.65 28.80 -16.38
CA PHE A 439 7.78 28.99 -17.29
C PHE A 439 7.71 27.87 -18.36
N ASN A 440 7.04 28.17 -19.47
CA ASN A 440 7.15 27.39 -20.71
C ASN A 440 8.51 27.65 -21.37
#